data_AF-A0A941A5W5-F1
#
_entry.id   AF-A0A941A5W5-F1
#
_cell.length_a   1.000
_cell.length_b   1.000
_cell.length_c   1.000
_cell.angle_alpha   90.00
_cell.angle_beta   90.00
_cell.angle_gamma   90.00
#
_symmetry.space_group_name_H-M   'P 1'
#
loop_
_entity.id
_entity.type
_entity.pdbx_description
1 polymer ?
#
loop_
_entity_poly.entity_id
_entity_poly.type
_entity_poly.pdbx_seq_one_letter_code
_entity_poly.pdbx_strand_id
1 'polypeptide(L)'
;WLFGVVGRVRATNVVENATVYYNNTHIKAQQWGALSTDNPTKLRLYATNCLIETIESGYGAYAIGDCLDYFSGCTFNVVDYGLILCDYASGTFTDGCVVNSKKIGVMMHDGSGGSTLTIDKDSVLNTKSSVIQIKGRRGANIIVDNAELNSESGIILQTMPNDDPNMSSWDYSGGDQSYSRDVTATFSNMELNGDFINGFTASGAVSVTFKNATLTGAITTATTEHPLFNNEEITNDTPEFYYLLGEINNTYCATDGPYGISASIDANSKWVVETTSYLTALSIEEGAIITAPKGYTVTMTIDDVATEIKSGTYEGKIVLTVTKS
;
A
#
# COMPACT_ATOMS: atom_id res chain seq x y z
N TRP A 1 -2.65 -8.85 17.79
CA TRP A 1 -1.96 -8.23 16.65
C TRP A 1 -0.86 -7.34 17.19
N LEU A 2 0.36 -7.51 16.68
CA LEU A 2 1.53 -6.75 17.12
C LEU A 2 1.70 -5.44 16.35
N PHE A 3 1.24 -5.36 15.10
CA PHE A 3 1.18 -4.16 14.22
C PHE A 3 2.46 -3.34 14.05
N GLY A 4 3.54 -3.64 14.77
CA GLY A 4 4.68 -2.76 14.90
C GLY A 4 4.41 -1.44 15.61
N VAL A 5 3.39 -1.39 16.49
CA VAL A 5 3.11 -0.25 17.37
C VAL A 5 3.25 -0.64 18.83
N VAL A 6 3.63 0.31 19.67
CA VAL A 6 3.69 0.14 21.13
C VAL A 6 2.62 0.97 21.82
N GLY A 7 2.26 0.55 23.03
CA GLY A 7 1.45 1.31 23.97
C GLY A 7 0.11 0.71 24.36
N ARG A 8 -0.66 1.47 25.14
CA ARG A 8 -1.86 0.96 25.85
C ARG A 8 -3.08 1.88 25.83
N VAL A 9 -3.00 3.04 25.20
CA VAL A 9 -4.05 4.08 25.30
C VAL A 9 -4.65 4.37 23.94
N ARG A 10 -5.98 4.35 23.86
CA ARG A 10 -6.72 4.87 22.72
C ARG A 10 -7.38 6.18 23.10
N ALA A 11 -7.33 7.20 22.24
CA ALA A 11 -8.07 8.43 22.49
C ALA A 11 -9.58 8.20 22.33
N THR A 12 -9.98 7.46 21.29
CA THR A 12 -11.35 6.97 21.12
C THR A 12 -11.36 5.51 20.68
N ASN A 13 -12.42 4.78 21.04
CA ASN A 13 -12.70 3.45 20.52
C ASN A 13 -14.20 3.31 20.28
N VAL A 14 -14.60 3.15 19.02
CA VAL A 14 -16.00 3.01 18.63
C VAL A 14 -16.28 1.54 18.33
N VAL A 15 -17.37 0.99 18.88
CA VAL A 15 -17.64 -0.45 18.86
C VAL A 15 -19.02 -0.77 18.31
N GLU A 16 -19.17 -1.99 17.81
CA GLU A 16 -20.45 -2.58 17.36
C GLU A 16 -21.13 -1.80 16.21
N ASN A 17 -22.22 -1.09 16.49
CA ASN A 17 -23.02 -0.38 15.51
C ASN A 17 -23.10 1.10 15.88
N ALA A 18 -22.41 1.94 15.11
CA ALA A 18 -22.30 3.36 15.42
C ALA A 18 -22.09 4.21 14.18
N THR A 19 -22.57 5.44 14.25
CA THR A 19 -22.13 6.52 13.36
C THR A 19 -21.59 7.65 14.23
N VAL A 20 -20.34 8.04 13.99
CA VAL A 20 -19.65 9.07 14.76
C VAL A 20 -19.14 10.18 13.85
N TYR A 21 -19.21 11.41 14.36
CA TYR A 21 -18.73 12.61 13.69
C TYR A 21 -17.76 13.35 14.59
N TYR A 22 -16.57 13.64 14.07
CA TYR A 22 -15.59 14.53 14.67
C TYR A 22 -15.44 15.74 13.76
N ASN A 23 -15.80 16.94 14.24
CA ASN A 23 -15.78 18.15 13.43
C ASN A 23 -14.96 19.22 14.15
N ASN A 24 -13.91 19.72 13.49
CA ASN A 24 -13.03 20.76 14.04
C ASN A 24 -12.41 20.35 15.39
N THR A 25 -12.01 19.07 15.51
CA THR A 25 -11.51 18.49 16.76
C THR A 25 -10.01 18.21 16.65
N HIS A 26 -9.31 18.35 17.77
CA HIS A 26 -7.97 17.80 17.95
C HIS A 26 -8.07 16.48 18.73
N ILE A 27 -7.78 15.35 18.08
CA ILE A 27 -7.72 14.02 18.69
C ILE A 27 -6.27 13.61 18.82
N LYS A 28 -5.84 13.27 20.05
CA LYS A 28 -4.44 12.99 20.35
C LYS A 28 -4.30 11.79 21.26
N ALA A 29 -3.45 10.85 20.89
CA ALA A 29 -3.05 9.73 21.74
C ALA A 29 -1.53 9.76 21.95
N GLN A 30 -1.08 9.34 23.14
CA GLN A 30 0.37 9.21 23.39
C GLN A 30 0.95 8.06 22.54
N GLN A 31 0.23 6.94 22.54
CA GLN A 31 0.63 5.69 21.93
C GLN A 31 -0.60 4.94 21.37
N TRP A 32 -0.43 3.78 20.73
CA TRP A 32 -1.49 2.90 20.19
C TRP A 32 -2.39 3.52 19.10
N GLY A 33 -3.39 4.35 19.43
CA GLY A 33 -4.36 4.81 18.44
C GLY A 33 -5.15 6.08 18.81
N ALA A 34 -5.33 6.98 17.85
CA ALA A 34 -6.17 8.16 18.03
C ALA A 34 -7.65 7.84 17.76
N LEU A 35 -7.98 7.34 16.58
CA LEU A 35 -9.35 6.98 16.17
C LEU A 35 -9.45 5.46 15.95
N SER A 36 -9.94 4.72 16.93
CA SER A 36 -10.03 3.25 16.82
C SER A 36 -11.46 2.77 16.60
N THR A 37 -11.58 1.66 15.89
CA THR A 37 -12.80 0.85 15.81
C THR A 37 -12.52 -0.58 16.27
N ASP A 38 -13.48 -1.22 16.92
CA ASP A 38 -13.38 -2.60 17.38
C ASP A 38 -14.72 -3.34 17.22
N ASN A 39 -14.64 -4.63 16.85
CA ASN A 39 -15.77 -5.57 16.81
C ASN A 39 -17.06 -5.01 16.14
N PRO A 40 -16.97 -4.45 14.93
CA PRO A 40 -18.10 -3.78 14.31
C PRO A 40 -19.11 -4.77 13.74
N THR A 41 -20.38 -4.40 13.82
CA THR A 41 -21.44 -4.95 12.97
C THR A 41 -21.65 -4.06 11.74
N LYS A 42 -21.64 -2.74 11.95
CA LYS A 42 -21.66 -1.72 10.90
C LYS A 42 -21.30 -0.37 11.52
N LEU A 43 -20.18 0.22 11.12
CA LEU A 43 -19.67 1.44 11.74
C LEU A 43 -19.27 2.46 10.68
N ARG A 44 -19.64 3.73 10.91
CA ARG A 44 -19.30 4.86 10.05
C ARG A 44 -18.65 5.96 10.86
N LEU A 45 -17.38 6.25 10.60
CA LEU A 45 -16.62 7.30 11.25
C LEU A 45 -16.34 8.41 10.24
N TYR A 46 -16.74 9.63 10.58
CA TYR A 46 -16.49 10.82 9.78
C TYR A 46 -15.65 11.79 10.58
N ALA A 47 -14.51 12.22 10.05
CA ALA A 47 -13.76 13.34 10.60
C ALA A 47 -13.64 14.45 9.56
N THR A 48 -13.98 15.68 9.96
CA THR A 48 -13.91 16.87 9.10
C THR A 48 -13.09 17.95 9.78
N ASN A 49 -12.06 18.45 9.08
CA ASN A 49 -11.17 19.50 9.57
C ASN A 49 -10.55 19.20 10.96
N CYS A 50 -10.15 17.95 11.17
CA CYS A 50 -9.57 17.51 12.43
C CYS A 50 -8.04 17.47 12.38
N LEU A 51 -7.40 17.71 13.52
CA LEU A 51 -6.00 17.38 13.76
C LEU A 51 -5.94 16.05 14.53
N ILE A 52 -5.24 15.06 13.98
CA ILE A 52 -5.16 13.70 14.51
C ILE A 52 -3.68 13.36 14.76
N GLU A 53 -3.32 13.10 16.01
CA GLU A 53 -1.91 12.92 16.40
C GLU A 53 -1.66 11.65 17.21
N THR A 54 -0.54 10.98 16.89
CA THR A 54 0.14 10.03 17.79
C THR A 54 1.57 10.50 18.04
N ILE A 55 2.05 10.40 19.29
CA ILE A 55 3.27 11.12 19.71
C ILE A 55 4.51 10.22 19.77
N GLU A 56 4.40 9.07 20.43
CA GLU A 56 5.54 8.17 20.65
C GLU A 56 5.47 6.93 19.76
N SER A 57 4.27 6.44 19.49
CA SER A 57 3.96 5.31 18.60
C SER A 57 2.46 5.30 18.32
N GLY A 58 2.00 4.51 17.36
CA GLY A 58 0.59 4.27 17.09
C GLY A 58 0.08 4.87 15.79
N TYR A 59 -1.19 4.57 15.54
CA TYR A 59 -1.88 4.94 14.31
C TYR A 59 -2.84 6.11 14.48
N GLY A 60 -3.10 6.82 13.39
CA GLY A 60 -4.11 7.87 13.33
C GLY A 60 -5.52 7.29 13.38
N ALA A 61 -5.81 6.34 12.51
CA ALA A 61 -7.10 5.65 12.47
C ALA A 61 -6.98 4.14 12.24
N TYR A 62 -7.98 3.38 12.70
CA TYR A 62 -8.09 1.94 12.50
C TYR A 62 -9.53 1.55 12.15
N ALA A 63 -9.72 0.90 11.01
CA ALA A 63 -10.99 0.37 10.54
C ALA A 63 -10.91 -1.16 10.34
N ILE A 64 -11.96 -1.89 10.73
CA ILE A 64 -12.05 -3.36 10.56
C ILE A 64 -13.45 -3.77 10.12
N GLY A 65 -13.60 -4.82 9.31
CA GLY A 65 -14.92 -5.36 8.91
C GLY A 65 -15.79 -4.34 8.17
N ASP A 66 -17.11 -4.27 8.45
CA ASP A 66 -18.02 -3.25 7.90
C ASP A 66 -17.83 -1.87 8.58
N CYS A 67 -16.58 -1.39 8.59
CA CYS A 67 -16.22 -0.03 8.97
C CYS A 67 -15.96 0.81 7.72
N LEU A 68 -16.42 2.05 7.74
CA LEU A 68 -15.97 3.10 6.84
C LEU A 68 -15.45 4.27 7.66
N ASP A 69 -14.19 4.59 7.42
CA ASP A 69 -13.50 5.76 7.95
C ASP A 69 -13.37 6.80 6.82
N TYR A 70 -13.90 8.00 7.04
CA TYR A 70 -13.93 9.07 6.05
C TYR A 70 -13.37 10.36 6.62
N PHE A 71 -12.32 10.86 5.98
CA PHE A 71 -11.57 12.03 6.41
C PHE A 71 -11.61 13.11 5.33
N SER A 72 -12.09 14.30 5.70
CA SER A 72 -12.16 15.48 4.82
C SER A 72 -11.41 16.64 5.45
N GLY A 73 -10.45 17.23 4.74
CA GLY A 73 -9.64 18.36 5.22
C GLY A 73 -8.87 18.11 6.54
N CYS A 74 -8.56 16.86 6.87
CA CYS A 74 -7.92 16.50 8.13
C CYS A 74 -6.39 16.50 8.01
N THR A 75 -5.69 16.77 9.11
CA THR A 75 -4.24 16.61 9.22
C THR A 75 -3.91 15.49 10.19
N PHE A 76 -3.10 14.53 9.75
CA PHE A 76 -2.57 13.44 10.55
C PHE A 76 -1.08 13.65 10.77
N ASN A 77 -0.64 13.67 12.02
CA ASN A 77 0.78 13.65 12.38
C ASN A 77 1.03 12.45 13.28
N VAL A 78 1.53 11.37 12.69
CA VAL A 78 1.56 10.05 13.33
C VAL A 78 2.95 9.45 13.26
N VAL A 79 3.27 8.61 14.25
CA VAL A 79 4.56 7.93 14.29
C VAL A 79 4.59 6.74 13.35
N ASP A 80 3.59 5.86 13.41
CA ASP A 80 3.67 4.57 12.71
C ASP A 80 2.75 4.48 11.48
N TYR A 81 1.46 4.76 11.63
CA TYR A 81 0.49 4.57 10.54
C TYR A 81 -0.51 5.73 10.48
N GLY A 82 -0.79 6.26 9.28
CA GLY A 82 -1.90 7.18 9.06
C GLY A 82 -3.23 6.48 9.29
N LEU A 83 -3.40 5.36 8.60
CA LEU A 83 -4.58 4.52 8.66
C LEU A 83 -4.18 3.04 8.62
N ILE A 84 -4.90 2.24 9.38
CA ILE A 84 -4.86 0.77 9.27
C ILE A 84 -6.24 0.29 8.83
N LEU A 85 -6.28 -0.50 7.76
CA LEU A 85 -7.47 -1.20 7.29
C LEU A 85 -7.32 -2.70 7.53
N CYS A 86 -8.32 -3.28 8.18
CA CYS A 86 -8.39 -4.70 8.46
C CYS A 86 -9.64 -5.30 7.82
N ASP A 87 -9.55 -6.54 7.33
CA ASP A 87 -10.69 -7.24 6.71
C ASP A 87 -11.22 -6.49 5.46
N TYR A 88 -12.54 -6.37 5.29
CA TYR A 88 -13.16 -5.63 4.17
C TYR A 88 -13.45 -4.15 4.49
N ALA A 89 -12.69 -3.55 5.42
CA ALA A 89 -12.89 -2.17 5.83
C ALA A 89 -12.56 -1.15 4.74
N SER A 90 -13.18 0.03 4.83
CA SER A 90 -12.97 1.12 3.88
C SER A 90 -12.40 2.38 4.53
N GLY A 91 -11.50 3.04 3.81
CA GLY A 91 -10.89 4.30 4.21
C GLY A 91 -10.91 5.34 3.09
N THR A 92 -11.15 6.60 3.44
CA THR A 92 -11.11 7.72 2.48
C THR A 92 -10.37 8.92 3.05
N PHE A 93 -9.37 9.40 2.33
CA PHE A 93 -8.76 10.71 2.52
C PHE A 93 -9.16 11.61 1.35
N THR A 94 -9.85 12.71 1.63
CA THR A 94 -10.40 13.60 0.62
C THR A 94 -10.28 15.07 1.03
N ASP A 95 -10.58 15.95 0.09
CA ASP A 95 -10.72 17.40 0.27
C ASP A 95 -9.49 18.01 0.99
N GLY A 96 -8.29 17.74 0.49
CA GLY A 96 -7.05 18.30 1.01
C GLY A 96 -6.57 17.70 2.34
N CYS A 97 -6.84 16.42 2.60
CA CYS A 97 -6.25 15.76 3.76
C CYS A 97 -4.72 15.72 3.67
N VAL A 98 -4.02 15.87 4.80
CA VAL A 98 -2.56 15.74 4.86
C VAL A 98 -2.21 14.67 5.88
N VAL A 99 -1.47 13.64 5.46
CA VAL A 99 -1.02 12.55 6.33
C VAL A 99 0.50 12.55 6.38
N ASN A 100 1.06 12.85 7.55
CA ASN A 100 2.50 12.79 7.81
C ASN A 100 2.77 11.59 8.73
N SER A 101 3.24 10.48 8.14
CA SER A 101 3.64 9.29 8.87
C SER A 101 5.15 9.16 8.93
N LYS A 102 5.70 8.90 10.12
CA LYS A 102 7.15 8.61 10.26
C LYS A 102 7.50 7.18 9.87
N LYS A 103 6.54 6.38 9.40
CA LYS A 103 6.76 5.02 8.92
C LYS A 103 5.90 4.78 7.67
N ILE A 104 4.73 4.15 7.79
CA ILE A 104 3.88 3.76 6.66
C ILE A 104 2.62 4.64 6.61
N GLY A 105 2.14 4.98 5.42
CA GLY A 105 0.93 5.81 5.26
C GLY A 105 -0.33 5.03 5.61
N VAL A 106 -0.61 4.00 4.81
CA VAL A 106 -1.73 3.08 4.99
C VAL A 106 -1.21 1.64 5.07
N MET A 107 -1.54 0.96 6.16
CA MET A 107 -1.34 -0.49 6.28
C MET A 107 -2.67 -1.21 6.05
N MET A 108 -2.69 -2.21 5.18
CA MET A 108 -3.82 -3.13 5.03
C MET A 108 -3.38 -4.53 5.47
N HIS A 109 -4.19 -5.19 6.28
CA HIS A 109 -3.84 -6.50 6.81
C HIS A 109 -5.09 -7.32 7.19
N ASP A 110 -4.94 -8.65 7.28
CA ASP A 110 -5.89 -9.55 7.97
C ASP A 110 -7.37 -9.58 7.52
N GLY A 111 -8.16 -10.51 8.09
CA GLY A 111 -9.59 -10.70 7.79
C GLY A 111 -9.93 -11.62 6.60
N SER A 112 -10.68 -11.13 5.63
CA SER A 112 -11.12 -11.80 4.39
C SER A 112 -10.60 -11.13 3.12
N GLY A 113 -10.12 -9.88 3.21
CA GLY A 113 -9.74 -9.04 2.07
C GLY A 113 -10.91 -8.16 1.63
N GLY A 114 -10.78 -7.46 0.51
CA GLY A 114 -11.84 -6.59 -0.02
C GLY A 114 -11.83 -5.17 0.55
N SER A 115 -10.79 -4.81 1.29
CA SER A 115 -10.60 -3.44 1.77
C SER A 115 -10.62 -2.45 0.60
N THR A 116 -11.25 -1.28 0.80
CA THR A 116 -11.26 -0.19 -0.19
C THR A 116 -10.58 1.05 0.36
N LEU A 117 -9.62 1.58 -0.38
CA LEU A 117 -8.94 2.84 -0.05
C LEU A 117 -9.17 3.85 -1.16
N THR A 118 -9.58 5.06 -0.77
CA THR A 118 -9.64 6.23 -1.66
C THR A 118 -8.76 7.34 -1.12
N ILE A 119 -7.91 7.91 -1.97
CA ILE A 119 -7.11 9.11 -1.68
C ILE A 119 -7.33 10.07 -2.84
N ASP A 120 -8.02 11.18 -2.61
CA ASP A 120 -8.40 12.08 -3.69
C ASP A 120 -8.38 13.56 -3.32
N LYS A 121 -8.68 14.39 -4.33
CA LYS A 121 -8.96 15.83 -4.20
C LYS A 121 -7.92 16.58 -3.38
N ASP A 122 -6.71 16.61 -3.93
CA ASP A 122 -5.55 17.33 -3.41
C ASP A 122 -5.09 16.81 -2.03
N SER A 123 -5.47 15.59 -1.66
CA SER A 123 -4.93 14.95 -0.45
C SER A 123 -3.47 14.55 -0.64
N VAL A 124 -2.68 14.67 0.43
CA VAL A 124 -1.23 14.44 0.45
C VAL A 124 -0.88 13.40 1.50
N LEU A 125 -0.13 12.37 1.11
CA LEU A 125 0.47 11.40 2.04
C LEU A 125 2.00 11.51 1.97
N ASN A 126 2.62 11.82 3.10
CA ASN A 126 4.08 11.89 3.29
C ASN A 126 4.52 10.78 4.25
N THR A 127 5.39 9.88 3.78
CA THR A 127 5.81 8.69 4.54
C THR A 127 7.32 8.49 4.48
N LYS A 128 7.91 7.92 5.54
CA LYS A 128 9.32 7.51 5.50
C LYS A 128 9.57 6.21 4.75
N SER A 129 8.65 5.25 4.91
CA SER A 129 8.67 3.96 4.23
C SER A 129 7.62 4.00 3.11
N SER A 130 6.94 2.90 2.84
CA SER A 130 5.92 2.82 1.81
C SER A 130 4.68 3.67 2.11
N VAL A 131 4.08 4.25 1.07
CA VAL A 131 2.80 4.96 1.19
C VAL A 131 1.67 3.98 1.50
N ILE A 132 1.59 2.87 0.78
CA ILE A 132 0.58 1.82 0.96
C ILE A 132 1.28 0.46 1.09
N GLN A 133 1.08 -0.22 2.22
CA GLN A 133 1.59 -1.57 2.48
C GLN A 133 0.44 -2.54 2.70
N ILE A 134 0.43 -3.64 1.97
CA ILE A 134 -0.58 -4.71 2.08
C ILE A 134 0.10 -5.98 2.57
N LYS A 135 -0.34 -6.47 3.72
CA LYS A 135 0.30 -7.58 4.43
C LYS A 135 -0.57 -8.82 4.39
N GLY A 136 0.07 -9.96 4.09
CA GLY A 136 -0.58 -11.26 4.13
C GLY A 136 -1.50 -11.52 2.94
N ARG A 137 -2.51 -12.36 3.16
CA ARG A 137 -3.33 -12.95 2.10
C ARG A 137 -4.56 -12.09 1.74
N ARG A 138 -4.37 -10.83 1.32
CA ARG A 138 -5.49 -9.88 1.20
C ARG A 138 -5.50 -9.12 -0.12
N GLY A 139 -6.62 -9.21 -0.83
CA GLY A 139 -6.92 -8.30 -1.93
C GLY A 139 -7.46 -6.98 -1.41
N ALA A 140 -7.27 -5.94 -2.21
CA ALA A 140 -7.68 -4.59 -1.90
C ALA A 140 -8.04 -3.84 -3.18
N ASN A 141 -8.96 -2.89 -3.07
CA ASN A 141 -9.26 -1.95 -4.13
C ASN A 141 -8.77 -0.55 -3.74
N ILE A 142 -7.79 -0.03 -4.46
CA ILE A 142 -7.14 1.25 -4.20
C ILE A 142 -7.45 2.20 -5.35
N ILE A 143 -7.95 3.39 -5.00
CA ILE A 143 -8.28 4.45 -5.94
C ILE A 143 -7.56 5.71 -5.48
N VAL A 144 -6.66 6.21 -6.31
CA VAL A 144 -5.94 7.47 -6.07
C VAL A 144 -6.17 8.39 -7.25
N ASP A 145 -6.71 9.58 -7.01
CA ASP A 145 -7.06 10.53 -8.06
C ASP A 145 -6.75 11.96 -7.64
N ASN A 146 -5.91 12.65 -8.40
CA ASN A 146 -5.51 14.04 -8.13
C ASN A 146 -5.04 14.20 -6.67
N ALA A 147 -3.99 13.47 -6.30
CA ALA A 147 -3.40 13.44 -4.96
C ALA A 147 -1.86 13.43 -5.06
N GLU A 148 -1.18 13.66 -3.94
CA GLU A 148 0.28 13.63 -3.86
C GLU A 148 0.74 12.52 -2.90
N LEU A 149 1.55 11.59 -3.40
CA LEU A 149 2.06 10.45 -2.62
C LEU A 149 3.58 10.52 -2.57
N ASN A 150 4.11 10.79 -1.37
CA ASN A 150 5.54 11.00 -1.14
C ASN A 150 6.10 9.93 -0.20
N SER A 151 7.09 9.18 -0.67
CA SER A 151 7.81 8.17 0.11
C SER A 151 9.31 8.49 0.15
N GLU A 152 9.89 8.64 1.34
CA GLU A 152 11.36 8.78 1.47
C GLU A 152 12.10 7.52 1.04
N SER A 153 11.49 6.32 1.18
CA SER A 153 12.05 5.05 0.72
C SER A 153 11.81 4.77 -0.76
N GLY A 154 11.08 5.65 -1.47
CA GLY A 154 10.75 5.48 -2.87
C GLY A 154 9.75 4.34 -3.15
N ILE A 155 8.90 3.95 -2.19
CA ILE A 155 7.91 2.88 -2.38
C ILE A 155 6.50 3.47 -2.26
N ILE A 156 5.70 3.36 -3.33
CA ILE A 156 4.31 3.82 -3.31
C ILE A 156 3.39 2.69 -2.84
N LEU A 157 3.50 1.52 -3.46
CA LEU A 157 2.66 0.35 -3.17
C LEU A 157 3.54 -0.88 -3.00
N GLN A 158 3.38 -1.61 -1.91
CA GLN A 158 4.01 -2.92 -1.74
C GLN A 158 3.06 -3.95 -1.12
N THR A 159 3.10 -5.18 -1.65
CA THR A 159 2.56 -6.36 -0.98
C THR A 159 3.68 -7.16 -0.33
N MET A 160 3.37 -7.79 0.81
CA MET A 160 4.33 -8.62 1.53
C MET A 160 3.64 -9.76 2.30
N PRO A 161 4.36 -10.85 2.64
CA PRO A 161 3.89 -11.80 3.64
C PRO A 161 3.48 -11.12 4.95
N ASN A 162 2.55 -11.72 5.70
CA ASN A 162 2.27 -11.23 7.05
C ASN A 162 3.45 -11.60 7.95
N ASP A 163 4.03 -10.59 8.57
CA ASP A 163 5.23 -10.70 9.40
C ASP A 163 4.93 -10.69 10.90
N ASP A 164 3.66 -10.59 11.30
CA ASP A 164 3.29 -10.71 12.71
C ASP A 164 3.57 -12.15 13.17
N PRO A 165 4.52 -12.36 14.10
CA PRO A 165 4.90 -13.71 14.53
C PRO A 165 3.78 -14.44 15.27
N ASN A 166 2.76 -13.74 15.78
CA ASN A 166 1.55 -14.36 16.32
C ASN A 166 0.60 -14.86 15.23
N MET A 167 0.80 -14.45 13.99
CA MET A 167 -0.05 -14.79 12.85
C MET A 167 0.53 -15.87 11.95
N SER A 168 1.79 -16.26 12.17
CA SER A 168 2.49 -17.34 11.46
C SER A 168 1.78 -18.70 11.57
N SER A 169 0.98 -18.92 12.62
CA SER A 169 0.24 -20.16 12.88
C SER A 169 -1.26 -20.07 12.59
N TRP A 170 -1.76 -18.92 12.14
CA TRP A 170 -3.20 -18.73 11.94
C TRP A 170 -3.65 -19.38 10.63
N ASP A 171 -4.53 -20.36 10.73
CA ASP A 171 -5.17 -20.94 9.57
C ASP A 171 -6.23 -19.99 9.01
N TYR A 172 -5.88 -19.29 7.92
CA TYR A 172 -6.78 -18.41 7.19
C TYR A 172 -7.79 -19.16 6.30
N SER A 173 -7.84 -20.49 6.34
CA SER A 173 -8.81 -21.31 5.60
C SER A 173 -10.27 -20.98 5.94
N GLY A 174 -10.52 -20.42 7.13
CA GLY A 174 -11.85 -20.04 7.61
C GLY A 174 -12.28 -18.59 7.36
N GLY A 175 -11.46 -17.77 6.68
CA GLY A 175 -11.87 -16.42 6.26
C GLY A 175 -12.97 -16.46 5.20
N ASP A 176 -13.80 -15.43 5.10
CA ASP A 176 -14.79 -15.33 4.03
C ASP A 176 -14.06 -15.36 2.66
N GLN A 177 -14.22 -16.47 1.94
CA GLN A 177 -13.59 -16.68 0.62
C GLN A 177 -14.32 -15.90 -0.49
N SER A 178 -15.30 -15.07 -0.15
CA SER A 178 -16.06 -14.26 -1.12
C SER A 178 -15.21 -13.15 -1.76
N TYR A 179 -14.13 -12.72 -1.10
CA TYR A 179 -13.28 -11.65 -1.58
C TYR A 179 -12.06 -12.17 -2.33
N SER A 180 -11.71 -11.47 -3.43
CA SER A 180 -10.46 -11.75 -4.14
C SER A 180 -9.25 -11.45 -3.27
N ARG A 181 -8.19 -12.21 -3.48
CA ARG A 181 -6.86 -11.98 -2.91
C ARG A 181 -6.03 -11.00 -3.73
N ASP A 182 -6.54 -10.60 -4.88
CA ASP A 182 -5.87 -9.69 -5.79
C ASP A 182 -6.02 -8.24 -5.35
N VAL A 183 -4.95 -7.49 -5.56
CA VAL A 183 -4.93 -6.04 -5.35
C VAL A 183 -5.19 -5.37 -6.68
N THR A 184 -6.18 -4.50 -6.74
CA THR A 184 -6.43 -3.60 -7.87
C THR A 184 -6.16 -2.17 -7.42
N ALA A 185 -5.27 -1.47 -8.11
CA ALA A 185 -4.92 -0.09 -7.78
C ALA A 185 -5.00 0.79 -9.04
N THR A 186 -5.75 1.88 -8.96
CA THR A 186 -5.88 2.87 -10.05
C THR A 186 -5.33 4.21 -9.59
N PHE A 187 -4.44 4.78 -10.38
CA PHE A 187 -3.80 6.08 -10.17
C PHE A 187 -4.15 7.00 -11.33
N SER A 188 -4.83 8.11 -11.02
CA SER A 188 -5.39 9.01 -12.03
C SER A 188 -4.97 10.46 -11.80
N ASN A 189 -4.73 11.18 -12.90
CA ASN A 189 -4.51 12.63 -12.88
C ASN A 189 -3.39 13.08 -11.94
N MET A 190 -2.24 12.41 -11.97
CA MET A 190 -1.17 12.63 -11.00
C MET A 190 0.22 12.34 -11.55
N GLU A 191 1.23 12.89 -10.88
CA GLU A 191 2.63 12.51 -11.04
C GLU A 191 3.05 11.64 -9.86
N LEU A 192 3.81 10.59 -10.14
CA LEU A 192 4.26 9.58 -9.19
C LEU A 192 5.76 9.39 -9.31
N ASN A 193 6.42 9.37 -8.16
CA ASN A 193 7.82 8.98 -8.03
C ASN A 193 7.93 7.87 -6.98
N GLY A 194 8.30 6.68 -7.43
CA GLY A 194 8.51 5.52 -6.57
C GLY A 194 7.94 4.23 -7.15
N ASP A 195 8.15 3.16 -6.41
CA ASP A 195 8.03 1.80 -6.91
C ASP A 195 6.72 1.13 -6.49
N PHE A 196 6.26 0.24 -7.37
CA PHE A 196 5.08 -0.61 -7.22
C PHE A 196 5.53 -2.06 -7.19
N ILE A 197 5.35 -2.72 -6.04
CA ILE A 197 6.00 -4.01 -5.75
C ILE A 197 4.94 -5.06 -5.40
N ASN A 198 4.94 -6.18 -6.13
CA ASN A 198 4.34 -7.42 -5.63
C ASN A 198 5.42 -8.29 -4.99
N GLY A 199 5.56 -8.18 -3.68
CA GLY A 199 6.50 -8.95 -2.88
C GLY A 199 5.92 -10.28 -2.36
N PHE A 200 4.63 -10.55 -2.59
CA PHE A 200 3.97 -11.77 -2.11
C PHE A 200 3.27 -12.55 -3.23
N THR A 201 4.06 -12.94 -4.23
CA THR A 201 3.62 -13.62 -5.45
C THR A 201 3.05 -15.03 -5.24
N ALA A 202 3.17 -15.59 -4.04
CA ALA A 202 2.49 -16.82 -3.64
C ALA A 202 1.00 -16.61 -3.27
N SER A 203 0.56 -15.36 -3.15
CA SER A 203 -0.71 -15.03 -2.50
C SER A 203 -1.80 -14.46 -3.40
N GLY A 204 -1.49 -13.41 -4.17
CA GLY A 204 -2.45 -12.73 -5.02
C GLY A 204 -1.75 -11.87 -6.06
N ALA A 205 -2.45 -11.60 -7.16
CA ALA A 205 -1.96 -10.72 -8.20
C ALA A 205 -2.09 -9.26 -7.78
N VAL A 206 -1.22 -8.41 -8.32
CA VAL A 206 -1.34 -6.96 -8.20
C VAL A 206 -1.57 -6.40 -9.59
N SER A 207 -2.66 -5.65 -9.78
CA SER A 207 -2.96 -4.97 -11.04
C SER A 207 -2.94 -3.46 -10.81
N VAL A 208 -1.99 -2.77 -11.43
CA VAL A 208 -1.86 -1.31 -11.37
C VAL A 208 -2.31 -0.66 -12.68
N THR A 209 -3.16 0.35 -12.59
CA THR A 209 -3.69 1.08 -13.76
C THR A 209 -3.36 2.56 -13.62
N PHE A 210 -2.78 3.13 -14.68
CA PHE A 210 -2.40 4.54 -14.76
C PHE A 210 -3.28 5.23 -15.81
N LYS A 211 -3.95 6.32 -15.39
CA LYS A 211 -4.86 7.10 -16.23
C LYS A 211 -4.49 8.57 -16.20
N ASN A 212 -4.07 9.15 -17.32
CA ASN A 212 -3.54 10.51 -17.34
C ASN A 212 -2.51 10.73 -16.21
N ALA A 213 -1.56 9.81 -16.06
CA ALA A 213 -0.59 9.82 -14.97
C ALA A 213 0.84 9.65 -15.50
N THR A 214 1.80 10.27 -14.81
CA THR A 214 3.22 10.08 -15.08
C THR A 214 3.87 9.34 -13.92
N LEU A 215 4.39 8.13 -14.18
CA LEU A 215 5.17 7.35 -13.23
C LEU A 215 6.66 7.46 -13.55
N THR A 216 7.47 7.76 -12.55
CA THR A 216 8.92 7.46 -12.54
C THR A 216 9.19 6.44 -11.44
N GLY A 217 9.70 5.26 -11.81
CA GLY A 217 9.93 4.16 -10.87
C GLY A 217 9.76 2.78 -11.51
N ALA A 218 9.79 1.75 -10.68
CA ALA A 218 9.61 0.36 -11.06
C ALA A 218 8.15 -0.12 -10.87
N ILE A 219 7.74 -1.07 -11.71
CA ILE A 219 6.56 -1.90 -11.48
C ILE A 219 7.04 -3.34 -11.53
N THR A 220 7.13 -4.00 -10.38
CA THR A 220 7.95 -5.22 -10.30
C THR A 220 7.44 -6.25 -9.30
N THR A 221 7.67 -7.53 -9.63
CA THR A 221 7.73 -8.58 -8.60
C THR A 221 9.05 -8.50 -7.84
N ALA A 222 9.04 -9.01 -6.60
CA ALA A 222 10.21 -9.06 -5.74
C ALA A 222 10.15 -10.25 -4.78
N THR A 223 11.29 -10.67 -4.26
CA THR A 223 11.35 -11.39 -2.98
C THR A 223 11.40 -10.40 -1.82
N THR A 224 10.77 -10.75 -0.71
CA THR A 224 10.73 -9.95 0.52
C THR A 224 11.45 -10.68 1.63
N GLU A 225 12.38 -10.01 2.30
CA GLU A 225 13.06 -10.53 3.48
C GLU A 225 12.97 -9.53 4.63
N HIS A 226 12.86 -10.03 5.86
CA HIS A 226 13.03 -9.15 7.01
C HIS A 226 14.48 -8.70 7.13
N PRO A 227 14.73 -7.41 7.39
CA PRO A 227 16.05 -7.00 7.85
C PRO A 227 16.41 -7.74 9.14
N LEU A 228 17.67 -8.19 9.23
CA LEU A 228 18.22 -8.71 10.47
C LEU A 228 18.58 -7.54 11.39
N PHE A 229 18.30 -7.70 12.68
CA PHE A 229 18.63 -6.69 13.69
C PHE A 229 19.57 -7.30 14.70
N ASN A 230 20.79 -6.75 14.80
CA ASN A 230 21.88 -7.36 15.56
C ASN A 230 22.15 -8.83 15.17
N ASN A 231 21.97 -9.17 13.89
CA ASN A 231 22.03 -10.55 13.34
C ASN A 231 20.94 -11.51 13.85
N GLU A 232 19.83 -10.98 14.36
CA GLU A 232 18.68 -11.75 14.84
C GLU A 232 17.43 -11.45 14.00
N GLU A 233 16.54 -12.44 13.91
CA GLU A 233 15.24 -12.35 13.25
C GLU A 233 14.16 -11.83 14.20
N ILE A 234 13.09 -11.27 13.64
CA ILE A 234 11.88 -10.90 14.38
C ILE A 234 11.08 -12.19 14.64
N THR A 235 10.99 -12.60 15.90
CA THR A 235 10.29 -13.82 16.33
C THR A 235 9.51 -13.56 17.62
N ASN A 236 8.72 -14.54 18.06
CA ASN A 236 8.05 -14.45 19.37
C ASN A 236 9.03 -14.38 20.56
N ASP A 237 10.28 -14.80 20.36
CA ASP A 237 11.35 -14.77 21.37
C ASP A 237 12.14 -13.44 21.37
N THR A 238 11.91 -12.56 20.39
CA THR A 238 12.56 -11.23 20.27
C THR A 238 11.54 -10.08 20.22
N PRO A 239 10.67 -9.94 21.24
CA PRO A 239 9.60 -8.94 21.26
C PRO A 239 10.09 -7.49 21.23
N GLU A 240 11.34 -7.23 21.63
CA GLU A 240 12.00 -5.95 21.48
C GLU A 240 12.11 -5.49 20.02
N PHE A 241 12.05 -6.39 19.03
CA PHE A 241 12.11 -6.03 17.61
C PHE A 241 10.74 -5.80 16.96
N TYR A 242 9.64 -5.92 17.71
CA TYR A 242 8.31 -5.75 17.10
C TYR A 242 8.08 -4.38 16.45
N TYR A 243 8.76 -3.32 16.89
CA TYR A 243 8.68 -2.00 16.23
C TYR A 243 9.14 -2.02 14.76
N LEU A 244 9.81 -3.08 14.33
CA LEU A 244 10.35 -3.30 12.99
C LEU A 244 9.37 -4.08 12.09
N LEU A 245 8.24 -4.54 12.62
CA LEU A 245 7.17 -5.11 11.79
C LEU A 245 6.72 -4.09 10.74
N GLY A 246 6.64 -4.54 9.49
CA GLY A 246 6.42 -3.70 8.32
C GLY A 246 7.69 -3.23 7.63
N GLU A 247 8.87 -3.38 8.24
CA GLU A 247 10.14 -3.16 7.55
C GLU A 247 10.55 -4.44 6.81
N ILE A 248 10.71 -4.32 5.50
CA ILE A 248 11.14 -5.41 4.62
C ILE A 248 12.13 -4.91 3.58
N ASN A 249 13.10 -5.76 3.24
CA ASN A 249 14.00 -5.57 2.11
C ASN A 249 13.38 -6.25 0.89
N ASN A 250 13.24 -5.48 -0.19
CA ASN A 250 12.78 -5.99 -1.48
C ASN A 250 13.97 -6.27 -2.39
N THR A 251 14.03 -7.46 -2.99
CA THR A 251 14.96 -7.77 -4.09
C THR A 251 14.15 -8.00 -5.36
N TYR A 252 14.29 -7.10 -6.34
CA TYR A 252 13.51 -7.16 -7.58
C TYR A 252 13.95 -8.35 -8.42
N CYS A 253 13.00 -9.19 -8.79
CA CYS A 253 13.24 -10.38 -9.58
C CYS A 253 11.97 -10.86 -10.26
N ALA A 254 12.12 -11.67 -11.30
CA ALA A 254 11.00 -12.42 -11.85
C ALA A 254 10.41 -13.37 -10.79
N THR A 255 9.11 -13.63 -10.89
CA THR A 255 8.41 -14.57 -10.02
C THR A 255 8.35 -15.97 -10.64
N ASP A 256 8.52 -16.99 -9.80
CA ASP A 256 8.12 -18.38 -10.08
C ASP A 256 6.79 -18.75 -9.38
N GLY A 257 6.22 -17.80 -8.63
CA GLY A 257 4.91 -17.95 -7.99
C GLY A 257 3.75 -17.88 -8.98
N PRO A 258 2.56 -18.36 -8.59
CA PRO A 258 1.37 -18.38 -9.45
C PRO A 258 0.79 -17.00 -9.76
N TYR A 259 1.22 -15.96 -9.04
CA TYR A 259 0.77 -14.59 -9.22
C TYR A 259 1.96 -13.67 -9.53
N GLY A 260 1.68 -12.53 -10.15
CA GLY A 260 2.67 -11.50 -10.44
C GLY A 260 2.08 -10.10 -10.32
N ILE A 261 2.73 -9.15 -10.98
CA ILE A 261 2.22 -7.78 -11.12
C ILE A 261 1.91 -7.48 -12.59
N SER A 262 0.79 -6.83 -12.83
CA SER A 262 0.37 -6.35 -14.14
C SER A 262 0.22 -4.83 -14.15
N ALA A 263 0.49 -4.22 -15.30
CA ALA A 263 0.35 -2.79 -15.50
C ALA A 263 -0.53 -2.47 -16.71
N SER A 264 -1.37 -1.45 -16.60
CA SER A 264 -2.12 -0.85 -17.70
C SER A 264 -1.82 0.63 -17.80
N ILE A 265 -1.27 1.06 -18.93
CA ILE A 265 -0.86 2.45 -19.21
C ILE A 265 -1.80 3.02 -20.28
N ASP A 266 -2.62 4.02 -19.92
CA ASP A 266 -3.55 4.64 -20.86
C ASP A 266 -2.86 5.57 -21.87
N ALA A 267 -3.60 5.99 -22.89
CA ALA A 267 -3.13 6.84 -23.98
C ALA A 267 -2.53 8.19 -23.53
N ASN A 268 -2.85 8.66 -22.32
CA ASN A 268 -2.39 9.93 -21.78
C ASN A 268 -1.31 9.74 -20.68
N SER A 269 -0.89 8.50 -20.42
CA SER A 269 0.03 8.19 -19.35
C SER A 269 1.45 7.97 -19.86
N LYS A 270 2.40 8.21 -18.95
CA LYS A 270 3.82 8.00 -19.19
C LYS A 270 4.43 7.18 -18.08
N TRP A 271 5.29 6.23 -18.45
CA TRP A 271 6.13 5.49 -17.52
C TRP A 271 7.61 5.69 -17.87
N VAL A 272 8.36 6.28 -16.94
CA VAL A 272 9.81 6.35 -16.94
C VAL A 272 10.32 5.18 -16.09
N VAL A 273 10.79 4.13 -16.75
CA VAL A 273 11.36 2.94 -16.12
C VAL A 273 12.76 3.28 -15.62
N GLU A 274 12.89 3.55 -14.32
CA GLU A 274 14.17 3.92 -13.71
C GLU A 274 15.00 2.70 -13.30
N THR A 275 14.31 1.63 -12.90
CA THR A 275 14.93 0.37 -12.44
C THR A 275 14.35 -0.80 -13.23
N THR A 276 15.19 -1.80 -13.50
CA THR A 276 14.75 -3.04 -14.16
C THR A 276 13.52 -3.61 -13.45
N SER A 277 12.47 -3.88 -14.24
CA SER A 277 11.14 -4.20 -13.75
C SER A 277 10.68 -5.56 -14.28
N TYR A 278 10.05 -6.36 -13.42
CA TYR A 278 9.59 -7.72 -13.72
C TYR A 278 8.06 -7.82 -13.59
N LEU A 279 7.36 -8.12 -14.67
CA LEU A 279 5.89 -8.17 -14.73
C LEU A 279 5.42 -9.49 -15.32
N THR A 280 4.14 -9.80 -15.10
CA THR A 280 3.46 -10.94 -15.72
C THR A 280 2.47 -10.54 -16.81
N ALA A 281 2.06 -9.27 -16.85
CA ALA A 281 1.26 -8.71 -17.94
C ALA A 281 1.47 -7.19 -18.08
N LEU A 282 1.35 -6.67 -19.29
CA LEU A 282 1.48 -5.25 -19.59
C LEU A 282 0.50 -4.87 -20.71
N SER A 283 -0.31 -3.84 -20.48
CA SER A 283 -1.18 -3.23 -21.49
C SER A 283 -0.72 -1.81 -21.75
N ILE A 284 -0.50 -1.49 -23.03
CA ILE A 284 -0.03 -0.20 -23.52
C ILE A 284 -1.06 0.31 -24.52
N GLU A 285 -1.79 1.37 -24.20
CA GLU A 285 -2.69 2.00 -25.16
C GLU A 285 -1.93 2.81 -26.22
N GLU A 286 -2.57 3.04 -27.37
CA GLU A 286 -2.02 3.92 -28.39
C GLU A 286 -1.95 5.36 -27.86
N GLY A 287 -0.72 5.92 -27.81
CA GLY A 287 -0.43 7.22 -27.20
C GLY A 287 0.37 7.13 -25.90
N ALA A 288 0.31 5.98 -25.20
CA ALA A 288 1.10 5.75 -24.00
C ALA A 288 2.61 5.82 -24.27
N ILE A 289 3.38 6.38 -23.33
CA ILE A 289 4.83 6.58 -23.48
C ILE A 289 5.57 5.76 -22.43
N ILE A 290 6.40 4.81 -22.85
CA ILE A 290 7.34 4.09 -21.96
C ILE A 290 8.78 4.45 -22.36
N THR A 291 9.56 4.94 -21.40
CA THR A 291 10.91 5.47 -21.63
C THR A 291 11.85 5.11 -20.48
N ALA A 292 13.14 5.36 -20.65
CA ALA A 292 14.14 5.34 -19.57
C ALA A 292 14.55 6.77 -19.19
N PRO A 293 15.18 6.98 -18.02
CA PRO A 293 15.82 8.24 -17.68
C PRO A 293 16.85 8.70 -18.72
N LYS A 294 17.15 10.00 -18.73
CA LYS A 294 18.15 10.58 -19.64
C LYS A 294 19.52 9.89 -19.45
N GLY A 295 20.12 9.44 -20.55
CA GLY A 295 21.39 8.71 -20.55
C GLY A 295 21.26 7.21 -20.34
N TYR A 296 20.02 6.69 -20.34
CA TYR A 296 19.70 5.27 -20.27
C TYR A 296 18.76 4.89 -21.41
N THR A 297 18.72 3.59 -21.71
CA THR A 297 17.79 2.95 -22.63
C THR A 297 16.98 1.90 -21.90
N VAL A 298 15.69 1.76 -22.26
CA VAL A 298 14.84 0.66 -21.82
C VAL A 298 14.63 -0.32 -22.97
N THR A 299 14.78 -1.61 -22.69
CA THR A 299 14.45 -2.71 -23.61
C THR A 299 13.43 -3.64 -22.95
N MET A 300 12.67 -4.37 -23.75
CA MET A 300 11.67 -5.33 -23.24
C MET A 300 11.94 -6.73 -23.79
N THR A 301 11.84 -7.73 -22.93
CA THR A 301 11.71 -9.14 -23.31
C THR A 301 10.39 -9.71 -22.82
N ILE A 302 9.88 -10.71 -23.53
CA ILE A 302 8.75 -11.54 -23.13
C ILE A 302 9.20 -12.98 -23.28
N ASP A 303 9.23 -13.74 -22.19
CA ASP A 303 9.74 -15.12 -22.17
C ASP A 303 11.12 -15.21 -22.85
N ASP A 304 12.02 -14.30 -22.45
CA ASP A 304 13.39 -14.15 -22.97
C ASP A 304 13.51 -13.75 -24.45
N VAL A 305 12.40 -13.46 -25.13
CA VAL A 305 12.37 -12.98 -26.52
C VAL A 305 12.29 -11.45 -26.55
N ALA A 306 13.29 -10.81 -27.18
CA ALA A 306 13.30 -9.37 -27.40
C ALA A 306 12.02 -8.93 -28.13
N THR A 307 11.29 -8.01 -27.50
CA THR A 307 10.00 -7.52 -27.99
C THR A 307 10.01 -6.00 -28.04
N GLU A 308 9.54 -5.45 -29.16
CA GLU A 308 9.41 -4.01 -29.33
C GLU A 308 8.36 -3.43 -28.37
N ILE A 309 8.69 -2.33 -27.70
CA ILE A 309 7.77 -1.59 -26.82
C ILE A 309 6.86 -0.73 -27.71
N LYS A 310 5.59 -1.13 -27.85
CA LYS A 310 4.55 -0.40 -28.59
C LYS A 310 3.18 -0.68 -28.02
N SER A 311 2.15 -0.02 -28.54
CA SER A 311 0.76 -0.28 -28.12
C SER A 311 0.38 -1.76 -28.34
N GLY A 312 -0.27 -2.36 -27.34
CA GLY A 312 -0.66 -3.75 -27.34
C GLY A 312 -0.86 -4.32 -25.93
N THR A 313 -1.30 -5.57 -25.87
CA THR A 313 -1.41 -6.34 -24.63
C THR A 313 -0.41 -7.48 -24.68
N TYR A 314 0.33 -7.62 -23.59
CA TYR A 314 1.43 -8.56 -23.44
C TYR A 314 1.23 -9.39 -22.18
N GLU A 315 1.54 -10.68 -22.26
CA GLU A 315 1.50 -11.64 -21.15
C GLU A 315 2.72 -12.55 -21.23
N GLY A 316 3.15 -13.08 -20.09
CA GLY A 316 4.34 -13.93 -19.97
C GLY A 316 5.36 -13.35 -18.99
N LYS A 317 6.60 -13.84 -19.02
CA LYS A 317 7.70 -13.26 -18.21
C LYS A 317 8.20 -11.98 -18.89
N ILE A 318 7.65 -10.84 -18.48
CA ILE A 318 8.00 -9.54 -19.05
C ILE A 318 9.13 -8.92 -18.22
N VAL A 319 10.22 -8.55 -18.89
CA VAL A 319 11.33 -7.82 -18.25
C VAL A 319 11.58 -6.53 -19.01
N LEU A 320 11.40 -5.39 -18.34
CA LEU A 320 11.87 -4.09 -18.84
C LEU A 320 13.25 -3.82 -18.23
N THR A 321 14.29 -3.88 -19.05
CA THR A 321 15.68 -3.71 -18.61
C THR A 321 16.16 -2.30 -18.88
N VAL A 322 16.73 -1.66 -17.87
CA VAL A 322 17.32 -0.33 -17.97
C VAL A 322 18.84 -0.44 -18.03
N THR A 323 19.44 0.05 -19.11
CA THR A 323 20.90 0.05 -19.30
C THR A 323 21.41 1.45 -19.59
N LYS A 324 22.60 1.79 -19.12
CA LYS A 324 23.25 3.04 -19.49
C LYS A 324 23.55 3.05 -21.00
N SER A 325 23.17 4.14 -21.67
CA SER A 325 23.38 4.35 -23.11
C SER A 325 24.84 4.58 -23.48
#